data_AF-A0A925HXA4-F1
#
_entry.id   AF-A0A925HXA4-F1
#
_cell.length_a   1.000
_cell.length_b   1.000
_cell.length_c   1.000
_cell.angle_alpha   90.00
_cell.angle_beta   90.00
_cell.angle_gamma   90.00
#
_symmetry.space_group_name_H-M   'P 1'
#
loop_
_entity.id
_entity.type
_entity.pdbx_description
1 polymer ?
#
loop_
_entity_poly.entity_id
_entity_poly.type
_entity_poly.pdbx_seq_one_letter_code
_entity_poly.pdbx_strand_id
1 'polypeptide(L)'
;KLSKATGEEKNKITKAIERLTRRISALQSDQQHFTIEKYHALTPLQKSIHDRAFVINKADPDYHHLSSFTYKEGNEQREIKIPKGDILHQFRADVVENKLPTVSWLVAPENFSDHPGAAWYGAWYISEVMDILTKNPEIWKKTIFILTYDENDGYFDHVPPFVAPHPAKKETGFASNGIDVGVEYVAGKSQQNNHDSARDSPIGLGFRVPMVVASPWTRGGWVNSQVFDHTSSLQFLEHFLENRTGKQIKEINISEWRRTVCGDLRSIFRPYNGEQLKTPALVNNHAFIESIHRAQYKNPPSNYRKYNAAEVERINKENFSDLLPQQEKGTRNACAIPYELFADGMLSKDRKTFDLILHCGTALFGKKSSGSPFQVYSKHRDGVHVRHYAVSAGDTLRDKWQLSDFDAGQYHIEVFGPNGFYREFHGLPNDPSLFVTSRYPESGDIILQFENPGTAALSITIRDNAYKTRTRSLQVKPGYREDVQLELTKSYGWYDFTITTKDSNPFIKRFAGRVENGQPGKTDPYMGRET
;
A
#
# COMPACT_ATOMS: atom_id res chain seq x y z
N LYS A 1 -33.98 -12.63 33.57
CA LYS A 1 -33.95 -12.91 32.10
C LYS A 1 -33.61 -14.36 31.83
N LEU A 2 -32.46 -14.88 32.28
CA LEU A 2 -32.04 -16.27 32.04
C LEU A 2 -33.08 -17.33 32.48
N SER A 3 -33.70 -17.16 33.65
CA SER A 3 -34.70 -18.09 34.19
C SER A 3 -35.98 -18.23 33.33
N LYS A 4 -36.20 -17.33 32.38
CA LYS A 4 -37.38 -17.32 31.49
C LYS A 4 -37.04 -17.64 30.03
N ALA A 5 -35.76 -17.79 29.69
CA ALA A 5 -35.30 -18.03 28.32
C ALA A 5 -35.10 -19.53 28.05
N THR A 6 -35.35 -19.96 26.81
CA THR A 6 -35.18 -21.35 26.35
C THR A 6 -34.33 -21.40 25.08
N GLY A 7 -33.81 -22.60 24.75
CA GLY A 7 -33.05 -22.84 23.53
C GLY A 7 -31.87 -21.87 23.31
N GLU A 8 -31.81 -21.30 22.11
CA GLU A 8 -30.73 -20.41 21.67
C GLU A 8 -30.66 -19.10 22.48
N GLU A 9 -31.81 -18.57 22.89
CA GLU A 9 -31.86 -17.35 23.72
C GLU A 9 -31.23 -17.59 25.10
N LYS A 10 -31.51 -18.74 25.71
CA LYS A 10 -30.88 -19.13 26.98
C LYS A 10 -29.37 -19.20 26.85
N ASN A 11 -28.86 -19.82 25.77
CA ASN A 11 -27.42 -19.89 25.49
C ASN A 11 -26.79 -18.51 25.30
N LYS A 12 -27.44 -17.60 24.56
CA LYS A 12 -26.98 -16.21 24.39
C LYS A 12 -26.89 -15.47 25.73
N ILE A 13 -27.91 -15.61 26.58
CA ILE A 13 -27.94 -14.96 27.90
C ILE A 13 -26.87 -15.55 28.83
N THR A 14 -26.67 -16.87 28.86
CA THR A 14 -25.62 -17.52 29.66
C THR A 14 -24.23 -17.01 29.26
N LYS A 15 -23.91 -17.01 27.96
CA LYS A 15 -22.63 -16.47 27.45
C LYS A 15 -22.44 -14.99 27.81
N ALA A 16 -23.52 -14.20 27.76
CA ALA A 16 -23.48 -12.80 28.16
C ALA A 16 -23.18 -12.64 29.66
N ILE A 17 -23.79 -13.45 30.52
CA ILE A 17 -23.52 -13.46 31.96
C ILE A 17 -22.06 -13.85 32.22
N GLU A 18 -21.55 -14.94 31.64
CA GLU A 18 -20.15 -15.35 31.79
C GLU A 18 -19.16 -14.26 31.37
N ARG A 19 -19.44 -13.57 30.25
CA ARG A 19 -18.63 -12.44 29.78
C ARG A 19 -18.68 -11.27 30.77
N LEU A 20 -19.86 -10.92 31.27
CA LEU A 20 -20.03 -9.82 32.22
C LEU A 20 -19.39 -10.14 33.58
N THR A 21 -19.52 -11.36 34.08
CA THR A 21 -18.86 -11.82 35.31
C THR A 21 -17.34 -11.74 35.17
N ARG A 22 -16.78 -12.24 34.07
CA ARG A 22 -15.34 -12.08 33.79
C ARG A 22 -14.91 -10.62 33.75
N ARG A 23 -15.70 -9.75 33.12
CA ARG A 23 -15.43 -8.31 33.07
C ARG A 23 -15.49 -7.67 34.46
N ILE A 24 -16.45 -8.03 35.30
CA ILE A 24 -16.53 -7.54 36.69
C ILE A 24 -15.30 -7.97 37.47
N SER A 25 -14.90 -9.24 37.41
CA SER A 25 -13.71 -9.72 38.10
C SER A 25 -12.43 -9.01 37.63
N ALA A 26 -12.29 -8.76 36.32
CA ALA A 26 -11.20 -7.97 35.77
C ALA A 26 -11.21 -6.53 36.30
N LEU A 27 -12.36 -5.84 36.26
CA LEU A 27 -12.50 -4.48 36.77
C LEU A 27 -12.24 -4.37 38.28
N GLN A 28 -12.66 -5.37 39.06
CA GLN A 28 -12.37 -5.45 40.49
C GLN A 28 -10.87 -5.62 40.75
N SER A 29 -10.20 -6.45 39.95
CA SER A 29 -8.73 -6.58 39.98
C SER A 29 -8.05 -5.26 39.60
N ASP A 30 -8.51 -4.59 38.54
CA ASP A 30 -7.98 -3.31 38.08
C ASP A 30 -8.15 -2.22 39.15
N GLN A 31 -9.28 -2.15 39.85
CA GLN A 31 -9.49 -1.22 40.95
C GLN A 31 -8.52 -1.43 42.13
N GLN A 32 -8.08 -2.67 42.36
CA GLN A 32 -7.05 -2.96 43.37
C GLN A 32 -5.64 -2.67 42.82
N HIS A 33 -5.44 -2.74 41.50
CA HIS A 33 -4.15 -2.57 40.87
C HIS A 33 -3.81 -1.12 40.52
N PHE A 34 -4.77 -0.33 40.03
CA PHE A 34 -4.58 1.03 39.54
C PHE A 34 -5.20 2.03 40.52
N THR A 35 -4.47 2.33 41.60
CA THR A 35 -4.90 3.28 42.63
C THR A 35 -4.04 4.55 42.62
N ILE A 36 -4.57 5.63 43.20
CA ILE A 36 -3.85 6.91 43.31
C ILE A 36 -2.60 6.78 44.19
N GLU A 37 -2.65 5.93 45.23
CA GLU A 37 -1.50 5.64 46.11
C GLU A 37 -0.39 4.94 45.32
N LYS A 38 -0.74 3.97 44.47
CA LYS A 38 0.23 3.29 43.60
C LYS A 38 0.83 4.23 42.57
N TYR A 39 0.04 5.13 41.99
CA TYR A 39 0.56 6.21 41.15
C TYR A 39 1.53 7.10 41.94
N HIS A 40 1.18 7.52 43.16
CA HIS A 40 2.06 8.32 43.99
C HIS A 40 3.34 7.59 44.44
N ALA A 41 3.32 6.26 44.49
CA ALA A 41 4.49 5.42 44.75
C ALA A 41 5.43 5.27 43.54
N LEU A 42 5.01 5.64 42.33
CA LEU A 42 5.86 5.60 41.14
C LEU A 42 7.06 6.55 41.28
N THR A 43 8.19 6.15 40.69
CA THR A 43 9.37 7.02 40.55
C THR A 43 9.04 8.27 39.72
N PRO A 44 9.78 9.37 39.87
CA PRO A 44 9.58 10.57 39.05
C PRO A 44 9.58 10.29 37.55
N LEU A 45 10.44 9.38 37.07
CA LEU A 45 10.49 8.99 35.66
C LEU A 45 9.22 8.24 35.22
N GLN A 46 8.76 7.28 36.00
CA GLN A 46 7.54 6.52 35.69
C GLN A 46 6.30 7.42 35.68
N LYS A 47 6.16 8.34 36.64
CA LYS A 47 5.10 9.35 36.63
C LYS A 47 5.19 10.19 35.36
N SER A 48 6.39 10.66 35.02
CA SER A 48 6.60 11.45 33.81
C SER A 48 6.28 10.70 32.52
N ILE A 49 6.52 9.38 32.45
CA ILE A 49 6.09 8.56 31.31
C ILE A 49 4.56 8.46 31.28
N HIS A 50 3.95 8.09 32.41
CA HIS A 50 2.49 7.94 32.54
C HIS A 50 1.75 9.23 32.16
N ASP A 51 2.15 10.37 32.72
CA ASP A 51 1.49 11.65 32.53
C ASP A 51 1.62 12.19 31.10
N ARG A 52 2.64 11.74 30.36
CA ARG A 52 2.87 12.10 28.96
C ARG A 52 2.34 11.07 27.96
N ALA A 53 2.00 9.86 28.40
CA ALA A 53 1.55 8.79 27.52
C ALA A 53 0.10 9.02 27.04
N PHE A 54 -0.77 9.56 27.89
CA PHE A 54 -2.19 9.76 27.58
C PHE A 54 -2.62 11.20 27.87
N VAL A 55 -2.32 12.07 26.91
CA VAL A 55 -2.69 13.48 26.94
C VAL A 55 -4.15 13.62 26.47
N ILE A 56 -4.99 14.27 27.27
CA ILE A 56 -6.41 14.50 26.99
C ILE A 56 -6.77 15.97 27.25
N ASN A 57 -7.94 16.40 26.78
CA ASN A 57 -8.41 17.79 26.90
C ASN A 57 -8.98 18.14 28.30
N LYS A 58 -8.49 17.50 29.37
CA LYS A 58 -9.00 17.68 30.74
C LYS A 58 -8.87 19.10 31.30
N ALA A 59 -8.02 19.93 30.70
CA ALA A 59 -7.85 21.34 31.04
C ALA A 59 -8.93 22.24 30.43
N ASP A 60 -9.71 21.72 29.47
CA ASP A 60 -10.86 22.42 28.91
C ASP A 60 -12.01 22.42 29.93
N PRO A 61 -12.55 23.59 30.32
CA PRO A 61 -13.66 23.67 31.29
C PRO A 61 -14.96 23.03 30.79
N ASP A 62 -15.12 22.86 29.48
CA ASP A 62 -16.26 22.22 28.84
C ASP A 62 -15.92 20.80 28.32
N TYR A 63 -14.83 20.19 28.82
CA TYR A 63 -14.48 18.80 28.50
C TYR A 63 -15.63 17.84 28.83
N HIS A 64 -16.02 17.01 27.86
CA HIS A 64 -17.18 16.10 27.93
C HIS A 64 -18.55 16.79 28.05
N HIS A 65 -18.66 18.07 27.70
CA HIS A 65 -19.94 18.78 27.59
C HIS A 65 -20.35 19.01 26.13
N LEU A 66 -21.66 18.93 25.85
CA LEU A 66 -22.25 19.17 24.54
C LEU A 66 -23.08 20.46 24.54
N SER A 67 -23.18 21.10 23.38
CA SER A 67 -24.06 22.24 23.11
C SER A 67 -25.00 21.93 21.93
N SER A 68 -26.10 22.68 21.82
CA SER A 68 -27.07 22.55 20.73
C SER A 68 -26.76 23.53 19.60
N PHE A 69 -26.72 23.07 18.36
CA PHE A 69 -26.64 23.90 17.16
C PHE A 69 -27.87 23.69 16.28
N THR A 70 -28.50 24.77 15.83
CA THR A 70 -29.69 24.70 14.95
C THR A 70 -29.41 25.31 13.59
N TYR A 71 -29.90 24.65 12.54
CA TYR A 71 -29.79 25.12 11.15
C TYR A 71 -31.07 24.80 10.36
N LYS A 72 -31.26 25.43 9.19
CA LYS A 72 -32.42 25.19 8.32
C LYS A 72 -32.05 24.27 7.16
N GLU A 73 -32.89 23.28 6.89
CA GLU A 73 -32.80 22.40 5.73
C GLU A 73 -34.11 22.47 4.94
N GLY A 74 -34.10 23.21 3.83
CA GLY A 74 -35.35 23.58 3.14
C GLY A 74 -36.24 24.41 4.07
N ASN A 75 -37.44 23.89 4.37
CA ASN A 75 -38.41 24.53 5.27
C ASN A 75 -38.35 24.00 6.72
N GLU A 76 -37.50 23.00 7.02
CA GLU A 76 -37.44 22.38 8.33
C GLU A 76 -36.27 22.91 9.16
N GLN A 77 -36.52 23.14 10.45
CA GLN A 77 -35.48 23.47 11.42
C GLN A 77 -34.95 22.18 12.04
N ARG A 78 -33.62 22.01 12.05
CA ARG A 78 -32.92 20.84 12.58
C ARG A 78 -32.02 21.26 13.74
N GLU A 79 -31.88 20.39 14.74
CA GLU A 79 -30.99 20.57 15.89
C GLU A 79 -29.98 19.41 15.94
N ILE A 80 -28.71 19.73 16.16
CA ILE A 80 -27.63 18.75 16.35
C ILE A 80 -26.91 19.02 17.68
N LYS A 81 -26.38 17.97 18.32
CA LYS A 81 -25.50 18.10 19.48
C LYS A 81 -24.04 18.10 19.02
N ILE A 82 -23.29 19.11 19.43
CA ILE A 82 -21.85 19.25 19.13
C ILE A 82 -21.05 19.43 20.42
N PRO A 83 -19.75 19.07 20.46
CA PRO A 83 -18.90 19.42 21.58
C PRO A 83 -19.00 20.91 21.94
N LYS A 84 -19.14 21.22 23.23
CA LYS A 84 -19.16 22.60 23.73
C LYS A 84 -17.73 23.15 23.86
N GLY A 85 -16.81 22.31 24.34
CA GLY A 85 -15.38 22.63 24.46
C GLY A 85 -14.58 22.36 23.18
N ASP A 86 -13.29 22.72 23.21
CA ASP A 86 -12.33 22.47 22.15
C ASP A 86 -11.83 21.01 22.21
N ILE A 87 -12.21 20.21 21.23
CA ILE A 87 -11.78 18.80 21.15
C ILE A 87 -10.29 18.64 20.82
N LEU A 88 -9.58 19.73 20.54
CA LEU A 88 -8.13 19.79 20.33
C LEU A 88 -7.44 20.70 21.36
N HIS A 89 -8.11 21.02 22.49
CA HIS A 89 -7.64 21.99 23.49
C HIS A 89 -6.17 21.82 23.87
N GLN A 90 -5.79 20.61 24.31
CA GLN A 90 -4.44 20.37 24.80
C GLN A 90 -3.40 20.41 23.68
N PHE A 91 -3.73 19.86 22.50
CA PHE A 91 -2.86 19.93 21.32
C PHE A 91 -2.65 21.38 20.87
N ARG A 92 -3.71 22.20 20.88
CA ARG A 92 -3.65 23.63 20.57
C ARG A 92 -2.77 24.38 21.55
N ALA A 93 -2.93 24.14 22.85
CA ALA A 93 -2.09 24.74 23.88
C ALA A 93 -0.61 24.36 23.68
N ASP A 94 -0.32 23.08 23.43
CA ASP A 94 1.05 22.60 23.22
C ASP A 94 1.71 23.24 21.99
N VAL A 95 0.96 23.49 20.92
CA VAL A 95 1.47 24.19 19.73
C VAL A 95 1.68 25.68 20.01
N VAL A 96 0.74 26.36 20.64
CA VAL A 96 0.85 27.80 20.97
C VAL A 96 2.02 28.06 21.93
N GLU A 97 2.21 27.19 22.92
CA GLU A 97 3.23 27.35 23.96
C GLU A 97 4.60 26.77 23.58
N ASN A 98 4.76 26.27 22.34
CA ASN A 98 5.97 25.57 21.87
C ASN A 98 6.36 24.34 22.72
N LYS A 99 5.37 23.63 23.24
CA LYS A 99 5.52 22.41 24.06
C LYS A 99 5.16 21.12 23.32
N LEU A 100 4.84 21.19 22.03
CA LEU A 100 4.53 20.01 21.23
C LEU A 100 5.64 18.94 21.35
N PRO A 101 5.32 17.69 21.72
CA PRO A 101 6.29 16.61 21.81
C PRO A 101 7.04 16.35 20.49
N THR A 102 8.20 15.70 20.58
CA THR A 102 8.97 15.26 19.41
C THR A 102 8.17 14.32 18.50
N VAL A 103 7.33 13.46 19.08
CA VAL A 103 6.42 12.55 18.38
C VAL A 103 5.05 12.67 19.06
N SER A 104 4.01 12.96 18.28
CA SER A 104 2.63 13.09 18.74
C SER A 104 1.75 12.17 17.90
N TRP A 105 1.02 11.28 18.57
CA TRP A 105 -0.02 10.46 17.94
C TRP A 105 -1.37 11.09 18.26
N LEU A 106 -2.07 11.58 17.24
CA LEU A 106 -3.42 12.13 17.39
C LEU A 106 -4.43 11.05 17.04
N VAL A 107 -5.25 10.66 18.01
CA VAL A 107 -6.35 9.71 17.81
C VAL A 107 -7.65 10.49 17.89
N ALA A 108 -8.39 10.54 16.79
CA ALA A 108 -9.66 11.26 16.74
C ALA A 108 -10.72 10.52 17.59
N PRO A 109 -11.63 11.24 18.28
CA PRO A 109 -12.83 10.62 18.84
C PRO A 109 -13.67 9.97 17.74
N GLU A 110 -14.47 8.96 18.08
CA GLU A 110 -15.25 8.14 17.13
C GLU A 110 -15.99 8.97 16.06
N ASN A 111 -16.76 9.98 16.46
CA ASN A 111 -17.52 10.84 15.53
C ASN A 111 -16.65 11.71 14.59
N PHE A 112 -15.34 11.73 14.80
CA PHE A 112 -14.36 12.50 14.05
C PHE A 112 -13.30 11.60 13.39
N SER A 113 -13.46 10.27 13.41
CA SER A 113 -12.41 9.33 12.96
C SER A 113 -12.49 8.94 11.49
N ASP A 114 -13.46 9.48 10.74
CA ASP A 114 -13.81 9.03 9.38
C ASP A 114 -14.27 7.56 9.28
N HIS A 115 -14.41 6.83 10.40
CA HIS A 115 -15.00 5.49 10.40
C HIS A 115 -16.39 5.56 9.75
N PRO A 116 -16.80 4.65 8.87
CA PRO A 116 -18.03 4.82 8.07
C PRO A 116 -19.33 4.91 8.88
N GLY A 117 -19.38 4.32 10.08
CA GLY A 117 -20.47 4.57 11.05
C GLY A 117 -20.51 6.01 11.61
N ALA A 118 -19.48 6.80 11.33
CA ALA A 118 -19.12 8.07 11.95
C ALA A 118 -18.31 9.00 11.00
N ALA A 119 -18.46 8.86 9.67
CA ALA A 119 -17.68 9.55 8.63
C ALA A 119 -17.98 11.06 8.48
N TRP A 120 -18.40 11.71 9.57
CA TRP A 120 -19.15 12.95 9.50
C TRP A 120 -18.26 14.17 9.75
N TYR A 121 -17.17 14.02 10.50
CA TYR A 121 -16.38 15.17 10.93
C TYR A 121 -14.86 14.98 10.85
N GLY A 122 -14.34 13.89 10.28
CA GLY A 122 -12.89 13.65 10.26
C GLY A 122 -12.13 14.61 9.34
N ALA A 123 -12.66 14.94 8.16
CA ALA A 123 -12.07 16.00 7.33
C ALA A 123 -12.04 17.38 8.03
N TRP A 124 -13.04 17.70 8.85
CA TRP A 124 -13.01 18.92 9.69
C TRP A 124 -11.94 18.82 10.78
N TYR A 125 -11.85 17.69 11.48
CA TYR A 125 -10.83 17.43 12.50
C TYR A 125 -9.41 17.61 11.93
N ILE A 126 -9.15 17.04 10.75
CA ILE A 126 -7.86 17.17 10.04
C ILE A 126 -7.60 18.65 9.66
N SER A 127 -8.61 19.36 9.16
CA SER A 127 -8.50 20.79 8.83
C SER A 127 -8.12 21.62 10.06
N GLU A 128 -8.76 21.39 11.21
CA GLU A 128 -8.44 22.08 12.46
C GLU A 128 -7.03 21.75 12.97
N VAL A 129 -6.59 20.49 12.89
CA VAL A 129 -5.21 20.11 13.22
C VAL A 129 -4.20 20.87 12.35
N MET A 130 -4.47 20.98 11.04
CA MET A 130 -3.61 21.73 10.13
C MET A 130 -3.62 23.23 10.41
N ASP A 131 -4.77 23.83 10.73
CA ASP A 131 -4.87 25.23 11.13
C ASP A 131 -4.09 25.52 12.42
N ILE A 132 -4.22 24.65 13.45
CA ILE A 132 -3.44 24.74 14.69
C ILE A 132 -1.94 24.75 14.39
N LEU A 133 -1.47 23.77 13.63
CA LEU A 133 -0.05 23.63 13.30
C LEU A 133 0.48 24.83 12.52
N THR A 134 -0.26 25.29 11.51
CA THR A 134 0.19 26.34 10.60
C THR A 134 0.09 27.75 11.19
N LYS A 135 -0.74 27.97 12.21
CA LYS A 135 -0.82 29.24 12.97
C LYS A 135 0.44 29.56 13.77
N ASN A 136 1.28 28.57 14.09
CA ASN A 136 2.60 28.79 14.69
C ASN A 136 3.71 28.45 13.68
N PRO A 137 4.25 29.43 12.93
CA PRO A 137 5.29 29.20 11.93
C PRO A 137 6.56 28.55 12.48
N GLU A 138 6.91 28.80 13.74
CA GLU A 138 8.10 28.25 14.39
C GLU A 138 7.98 26.75 14.67
N ILE A 139 6.75 26.27 14.88
CA ILE A 139 6.44 24.84 14.96
C ILE A 139 6.31 24.26 13.55
N TRP A 140 5.48 24.86 12.68
CA TRP A 140 5.22 24.32 11.36
C TRP A 140 6.49 24.09 10.52
N LYS A 141 7.43 25.04 10.55
CA LYS A 141 8.67 24.95 9.76
C LYS A 141 9.52 23.71 10.09
N LYS A 142 9.25 23.05 11.22
CA LYS A 142 9.96 21.86 11.70
C LYS A 142 9.04 20.63 11.90
N THR A 143 7.82 20.65 11.37
CA THR A 143 6.82 19.57 11.55
C THR A 143 6.69 18.68 10.32
N ILE A 144 6.54 17.38 10.57
CA ILE A 144 6.07 16.38 9.60
C ILE A 144 4.70 15.92 10.10
N PHE A 145 3.62 16.30 9.40
CA PHE A 145 2.29 15.79 9.68
C PHE A 145 2.02 14.59 8.77
N ILE A 146 1.66 13.46 9.37
CA ILE A 146 1.34 12.22 8.67
C ILE A 146 -0.11 11.87 9.00
N LEU A 147 -0.96 11.85 7.97
CA LEU A 147 -2.30 11.29 8.02
C LEU A 147 -2.25 9.87 7.45
N THR A 148 -2.80 8.91 8.18
CA THR A 148 -3.01 7.53 7.72
C THR A 148 -4.28 6.98 8.36
N TYR A 149 -4.84 5.93 7.77
CA TYR A 149 -5.96 5.17 8.33
C TYR A 149 -5.46 3.84 8.90
N ASP A 150 -6.17 3.27 9.87
CA ASP A 150 -5.84 1.97 10.45
C ASP A 150 -6.24 0.81 9.53
N GLU A 151 -7.35 0.95 8.78
CA GLU A 151 -7.89 -0.06 7.88
C GLU A 151 -8.75 0.53 6.74
N ASN A 152 -9.35 -0.31 5.88
CA ASN A 152 -10.08 0.10 4.65
C ASN A 152 -11.61 -0.11 4.71
N ASP A 153 -12.14 -0.50 5.87
CA ASP A 153 -13.52 -0.86 6.20
C ASP A 153 -14.13 -1.97 5.31
N GLY A 154 -13.30 -2.73 4.61
CA GLY A 154 -13.74 -3.76 3.67
C GLY A 154 -14.29 -3.21 2.33
N TYR A 155 -14.11 -1.92 2.03
CA TYR A 155 -14.38 -1.39 0.69
C TYR A 155 -13.41 -1.97 -0.35
N PHE A 156 -13.89 -2.08 -1.59
CA PHE A 156 -13.07 -2.60 -2.70
C PHE A 156 -11.86 -1.71 -2.99
N ASP A 157 -10.68 -2.31 -3.01
CA ASP A 157 -9.48 -1.74 -3.61
C ASP A 157 -9.02 -2.65 -4.76
N HIS A 158 -8.56 -2.04 -5.86
CA HIS A 158 -8.20 -2.77 -7.07
C HIS A 158 -6.78 -3.36 -7.03
N VAL A 159 -5.96 -3.03 -6.02
CA VAL A 159 -4.61 -3.59 -5.88
C VAL A 159 -4.66 -4.76 -4.91
N PRO A 160 -4.40 -6.00 -5.39
CA PRO A 160 -4.19 -7.13 -4.51
C PRO A 160 -3.03 -6.85 -3.54
N PRO A 161 -3.17 -7.14 -2.24
CA PRO A 161 -2.09 -6.96 -1.30
C PRO A 161 -0.90 -7.88 -1.58
N PHE A 162 0.32 -7.37 -1.38
CA PHE A 162 1.51 -8.20 -1.31
C PHE A 162 1.56 -8.90 0.05
N VAL A 163 1.61 -10.23 0.06
CA VAL A 163 1.57 -11.04 1.28
C VAL A 163 2.76 -12.00 1.36
N ALA A 164 3.08 -12.45 2.57
CA ALA A 164 4.09 -13.50 2.75
C ALA A 164 3.58 -14.86 2.25
N PRO A 165 4.43 -15.71 1.65
CA PRO A 165 4.07 -17.07 1.29
C PRO A 165 3.87 -17.94 2.54
N HIS A 166 3.19 -19.08 2.37
CA HIS A 166 2.97 -20.01 3.46
C HIS A 166 4.29 -20.69 3.88
N PRO A 167 4.65 -20.70 5.18
CA PRO A 167 5.99 -21.08 5.65
C PRO A 167 6.37 -22.54 5.35
N ALA A 168 5.38 -23.44 5.26
CA ALA A 168 5.60 -24.87 5.01
C ALA A 168 5.21 -25.36 3.60
N LYS A 169 4.68 -24.49 2.73
CA LYS A 169 4.09 -24.88 1.43
C LYS A 169 4.80 -24.15 0.29
N LYS A 170 5.86 -24.76 -0.25
CA LYS A 170 6.72 -24.15 -1.28
C LYS A 170 5.98 -23.80 -2.56
N GLU A 171 4.89 -24.51 -2.86
CA GLU A 171 4.00 -24.24 -3.98
C GLU A 171 3.31 -22.87 -3.91
N THR A 172 3.33 -22.20 -2.75
CA THR A 172 2.82 -20.83 -2.54
C THR A 172 3.90 -19.75 -2.70
N GLY A 173 5.14 -20.12 -3.06
CA GLY A 173 6.29 -19.23 -3.17
C GLY A 173 7.22 -19.29 -1.94
N PHE A 174 8.23 -18.41 -1.92
CA PHE A 174 9.26 -18.37 -0.88
C PHE A 174 10.03 -17.04 -0.90
N ALA A 175 10.83 -16.79 0.14
CA ALA A 175 11.61 -15.55 0.29
C ALA A 175 13.12 -15.80 0.20
N SER A 176 13.88 -14.71 0.06
CA SER A 176 15.33 -14.68 0.23
C SER A 176 15.79 -15.26 1.56
N ASN A 177 17.02 -15.79 1.57
CA ASN A 177 17.60 -16.37 2.77
C ASN A 177 17.70 -15.32 3.91
N GLY A 178 17.36 -15.73 5.13
CA GLY A 178 17.32 -14.85 6.31
C GLY A 178 15.96 -14.18 6.57
N ILE A 179 14.99 -14.33 5.66
CA ILE A 179 13.62 -13.87 5.87
C ILE A 179 12.77 -15.01 6.45
N ASP A 180 12.41 -14.90 7.73
CA ASP A 180 11.43 -15.79 8.34
C ASP A 180 10.01 -15.33 7.98
N VAL A 181 9.35 -16.05 7.07
CA VAL A 181 7.96 -15.79 6.66
C VAL A 181 6.94 -16.33 7.66
N GLY A 182 7.35 -17.20 8.59
CA GLY A 182 6.46 -17.80 9.58
C GLY A 182 5.85 -16.79 10.54
N VAL A 183 6.59 -15.71 10.86
CA VAL A 183 6.09 -14.62 11.71
C VAL A 183 5.08 -13.70 11.02
N GLU A 184 4.94 -13.80 9.69
CA GLU A 184 3.95 -13.07 8.89
C GLU A 184 2.73 -13.93 8.51
N TYR A 185 2.63 -15.14 9.07
CA TYR A 185 1.61 -16.10 8.66
C TYR A 185 0.95 -16.79 9.87
N VAL A 186 -0.38 -16.82 9.88
CA VAL A 186 -1.14 -17.62 10.84
C VAL A 186 -1.44 -18.98 10.21
N ALA A 187 -0.81 -20.03 10.73
CA ALA A 187 -0.94 -21.40 10.25
C ALA A 187 -1.55 -22.30 11.35
N GLY A 188 -2.67 -22.93 11.03
CA GLY A 188 -3.30 -23.93 11.88
C GLY A 188 -4.25 -23.39 12.95
N LYS A 189 -5.10 -24.30 13.45
CA LYS A 189 -6.21 -23.97 14.36
C LYS A 189 -5.76 -23.48 15.73
N SER A 190 -4.62 -23.93 16.23
CA SER A 190 -4.13 -23.62 17.58
C SER A 190 -3.74 -22.15 17.76
N GLN A 191 -3.45 -21.44 16.66
CA GLN A 191 -3.11 -20.03 16.67
C GLN A 191 -4.36 -19.12 16.63
N GLN A 192 -5.57 -19.68 16.67
CA GLN A 192 -6.81 -18.92 16.50
C GLN A 192 -7.84 -19.27 17.57
N ASN A 193 -8.50 -18.23 18.11
CA ASN A 193 -9.50 -18.36 19.17
C ASN A 193 -10.80 -19.05 18.70
N ASN A 194 -11.04 -19.10 17.39
CA ASN A 194 -12.21 -19.75 16.79
C ASN A 194 -11.79 -20.93 15.90
N HIS A 195 -11.63 -22.10 16.52
CA HIS A 195 -11.16 -23.32 15.84
C HIS A 195 -12.09 -23.84 14.73
N ASP A 196 -13.38 -23.48 14.76
CA ASP A 196 -14.38 -23.93 13.78
C ASP A 196 -14.29 -23.18 12.45
N SER A 197 -13.77 -21.94 12.48
CA SER A 197 -13.59 -21.10 11.29
C SER A 197 -12.13 -20.78 11.00
N ALA A 198 -11.20 -21.48 11.67
CA ALA A 198 -9.78 -21.22 11.54
C ALA A 198 -9.28 -21.50 10.11
N ARG A 199 -8.59 -20.52 9.54
CA ARG A 199 -8.02 -20.59 8.20
C ARG A 199 -6.56 -20.18 8.22
N ASP A 200 -5.75 -20.92 7.46
CA ASP A 200 -4.39 -20.50 7.16
C ASP A 200 -4.45 -19.18 6.37
N SER A 201 -3.78 -18.14 6.85
CA SER A 201 -3.75 -16.84 6.17
C SER A 201 -2.48 -16.07 6.50
N PRO A 202 -1.92 -15.31 5.54
CA PRO A 202 -0.96 -14.28 5.89
C PRO A 202 -1.61 -13.25 6.82
N ILE A 203 -0.78 -12.64 7.67
CA ILE A 203 -1.19 -11.54 8.57
C ILE A 203 -1.37 -10.24 7.77
N GLY A 204 -0.54 -10.04 6.75
CA GLY A 204 -0.57 -8.89 5.86
C GLY A 204 0.32 -9.09 4.63
N LEU A 205 0.48 -8.07 3.78
CA LEU A 205 -0.17 -6.77 3.90
C LEU A 205 -1.69 -6.86 3.67
N GLY A 206 -2.43 -5.91 4.25
CA GLY A 206 -3.86 -5.76 4.00
C GLY A 206 -4.15 -4.92 2.75
N PHE A 207 -5.42 -4.61 2.53
CA PHE A 207 -5.82 -3.64 1.50
C PHE A 207 -5.16 -2.27 1.75
N ARG A 208 -4.95 -1.52 0.66
CA ARG A 208 -4.33 -0.20 0.76
C ARG A 208 -5.21 0.76 1.56
N VAL A 209 -4.54 1.60 2.33
CA VAL A 209 -5.13 2.77 3.00
C VAL A 209 -4.45 4.05 2.51
N PRO A 210 -5.15 5.19 2.52
CA PRO A 210 -4.52 6.46 2.18
C PRO A 210 -3.44 6.83 3.19
N MET A 211 -2.33 7.39 2.70
CA MET A 211 -1.34 8.10 3.51
C MET A 211 -1.02 9.44 2.87
N VAL A 212 -1.12 10.52 3.65
CA VAL A 212 -0.79 11.88 3.21
C VAL A 212 0.23 12.48 4.15
N VAL A 213 1.32 13.01 3.61
CA VAL A 213 2.36 13.69 4.39
C VAL A 213 2.42 15.16 4.04
N ALA A 214 2.02 16.00 4.99
CA ALA A 214 2.09 17.46 4.87
C ALA A 214 3.26 18.00 5.70
N SER A 215 4.22 18.62 5.02
CA SER A 215 5.41 19.16 5.66
C SER A 215 6.08 20.21 4.78
N PRO A 216 6.84 21.17 5.36
CA PRO A 216 7.79 21.97 4.60
C PRO A 216 8.77 21.14 3.75
N TRP A 217 9.02 19.87 4.09
CA TRP A 217 9.93 18.97 3.38
C TRP A 217 9.25 18.06 2.32
N THR A 218 7.93 18.17 2.12
CA THR A 218 7.15 17.37 1.15
C THR A 218 6.31 18.23 0.20
N ARG A 219 6.71 19.49 0.01
CA ARG A 219 6.02 20.53 -0.78
C ARG A 219 5.73 20.16 -2.24
N GLY A 220 4.53 20.46 -2.74
CA GLY A 220 4.20 20.38 -4.17
C GLY A 220 3.40 19.16 -4.62
N GLY A 221 2.79 18.41 -3.70
CA GLY A 221 1.79 17.37 -4.04
C GLY A 221 2.33 16.18 -4.83
N TRP A 222 3.42 15.59 -4.36
CA TRP A 222 4.09 14.48 -5.03
C TRP A 222 3.51 13.13 -4.62
N VAL A 223 3.63 12.14 -5.50
CA VAL A 223 3.23 10.74 -5.27
C VAL A 223 4.49 9.90 -5.02
N ASN A 224 4.46 9.04 -4.01
CA ASN A 224 5.50 8.03 -3.78
C ASN A 224 4.86 6.65 -3.93
N SER A 225 5.45 5.80 -4.76
CA SER A 225 4.92 4.49 -5.13
C SER A 225 5.78 3.33 -4.60
N GLN A 226 6.65 3.61 -3.62
CA GLN A 226 7.26 2.56 -2.81
C GLN A 226 6.19 1.88 -1.95
N VAL A 227 6.30 0.57 -1.76
CA VAL A 227 5.42 -0.15 -0.84
C VAL A 227 5.69 0.33 0.58
N PHE A 228 4.65 0.75 1.28
CA PHE A 228 4.67 1.10 2.69
C PHE A 228 3.54 0.38 3.42
N ASP A 229 3.73 0.18 4.72
CA ASP A 229 2.70 -0.30 5.63
C ASP A 229 2.70 0.52 6.93
N HIS A 230 1.88 0.18 7.91
CA HIS A 230 1.85 0.88 9.19
C HIS A 230 3.18 0.82 9.95
N THR A 231 4.04 -0.17 9.68
CA THR A 231 5.38 -0.24 10.29
C THR A 231 6.35 0.75 9.67
N SER A 232 6.12 1.22 8.44
CA SER A 232 6.96 2.23 7.77
C SER A 232 7.10 3.52 8.59
N SER A 233 6.05 3.93 9.31
CA SER A 233 6.11 5.07 10.24
C SER A 233 7.05 4.82 11.43
N LEU A 234 7.09 3.59 11.94
CA LEU A 234 8.03 3.22 13.02
C LEU A 234 9.46 3.13 12.49
N GLN A 235 9.68 2.54 11.31
CA GLN A 235 10.99 2.50 10.66
C GLN A 235 11.52 3.92 10.34
N PHE A 236 10.64 4.85 9.97
CA PHE A 236 10.99 6.26 9.85
C PHE A 236 11.48 6.84 11.18
N LEU A 237 10.75 6.57 12.27
CA LEU A 237 11.10 7.06 13.61
C LEU A 237 12.43 6.49 14.12
N GLU A 238 12.76 5.22 13.81
CA GLU A 238 14.09 4.64 14.08
C GLU A 238 15.17 5.57 13.53
N HIS A 239 15.14 5.83 12.22
CA HIS A 239 16.12 6.69 11.56
C HIS A 239 16.08 8.15 11.99
N PHE A 240 14.89 8.72 12.19
CA PHE A 240 14.75 10.11 12.60
C PHE A 240 15.32 10.34 14.00
N LEU A 241 14.99 9.47 14.96
CA LEU A 241 15.43 9.58 16.34
C LEU A 241 16.90 9.20 16.52
N GLU A 242 17.40 8.22 15.75
CA GLU A 242 18.83 7.91 15.68
C GLU A 242 19.63 9.15 15.26
N ASN A 243 19.26 9.79 14.16
CA ASN A 243 19.92 11.00 13.69
C ASN A 243 19.80 12.17 14.68
N ARG A 244 18.67 12.29 15.37
CA ARG A 244 18.43 13.38 16.33
C ARG A 244 19.14 13.19 17.67
N THR A 245 19.31 11.96 18.12
CA THR A 245 19.78 11.66 19.49
C THR A 245 21.15 10.98 19.55
N GLY A 246 21.63 10.44 18.43
CA GLY A 246 22.85 9.62 18.35
C GLY A 246 22.70 8.23 18.96
N LYS A 247 21.50 7.85 19.44
CA LYS A 247 21.23 6.53 20.03
C LYS A 247 20.68 5.60 18.98
N GLN A 248 21.22 4.39 18.88
CA GLN A 248 20.67 3.33 18.04
C GLN A 248 19.27 2.94 18.54
N ILE A 249 18.26 3.02 17.69
CA ILE A 249 16.85 2.74 18.01
C ILE A 249 16.33 1.78 16.95
N LYS A 250 15.88 0.61 17.38
CA LYS A 250 15.28 -0.40 16.51
C LYS A 250 14.06 -1.02 17.19
N GLU A 251 12.91 -0.97 16.53
CA GLU A 251 11.72 -1.72 16.89
C GLU A 251 11.92 -3.19 16.48
N ILE A 252 12.17 -4.02 17.48
CA ILE A 252 12.53 -5.43 17.29
C ILE A 252 11.34 -6.30 16.88
N ASN A 253 10.11 -5.80 17.00
CA ASN A 253 8.91 -6.52 16.59
C ASN A 253 8.59 -6.40 15.09
N ILE A 254 9.29 -5.54 14.34
CA ILE A 254 9.13 -5.47 12.87
C ILE A 254 9.97 -6.58 12.23
N SER A 255 9.28 -7.52 11.56
CA SER A 255 9.90 -8.66 10.89
C SER A 255 10.87 -8.26 9.78
N GLU A 256 11.79 -9.17 9.46
CA GLU A 256 12.70 -8.98 8.32
C GLU A 256 11.95 -8.98 6.98
N TRP A 257 10.80 -9.67 6.89
CA TRP A 257 9.95 -9.63 5.71
C TRP A 257 9.44 -8.21 5.44
N ARG A 258 8.91 -7.53 6.46
CA ARG A 258 8.45 -6.13 6.34
C ARG A 258 9.60 -5.17 6.08
N ARG A 259 10.76 -5.37 6.71
CA ARG A 259 11.95 -4.54 6.44
C ARG A 259 12.50 -4.71 5.03
N THR A 260 12.28 -5.88 4.41
CA THR A 260 12.67 -6.14 3.03
C THR A 260 11.68 -5.54 2.02
N VAL A 261 10.39 -5.65 2.30
CA VAL A 261 9.30 -5.32 1.36
C VAL A 261 8.81 -3.88 1.48
N CYS A 262 8.67 -3.38 2.71
CA CYS A 262 8.12 -2.06 3.01
C CYS A 262 9.25 -1.04 3.24
N GLY A 263 9.14 0.13 2.63
CA GLY A 263 10.08 1.23 2.85
C GLY A 263 9.93 1.90 4.21
N ASP A 264 10.84 2.82 4.52
CA ASP A 264 10.96 3.51 5.81
C ASP A 264 10.51 4.99 5.76
N LEU A 265 9.69 5.33 4.75
CA LEU A 265 9.22 6.68 4.40
C LEU A 265 10.30 7.71 4.04
N ARG A 266 11.61 7.43 4.09
CA ARG A 266 12.62 8.47 3.79
C ARG A 266 12.60 8.93 2.33
N SER A 267 12.15 8.08 1.41
CA SER A 267 12.02 8.40 -0.02
C SER A 267 10.93 9.44 -0.33
N ILE A 268 10.08 9.84 0.63
CA ILE A 268 9.06 10.89 0.41
C ILE A 268 9.65 12.30 0.49
N PHE A 269 10.77 12.47 1.19
CA PHE A 269 11.36 13.78 1.46
C PHE A 269 12.30 14.20 0.34
N ARG A 270 12.32 15.51 0.06
CA ARG A 270 13.21 16.11 -0.92
C ARG A 270 13.64 17.51 -0.47
N PRO A 271 14.81 17.99 -0.90
CA PRO A 271 15.18 19.39 -0.73
C PRO A 271 14.17 20.30 -1.41
N TYR A 272 13.87 21.43 -0.77
CA TYR A 272 13.16 22.54 -1.39
C TYR A 272 14.17 23.39 -2.17
N ASN A 273 13.93 23.59 -3.47
CA ASN A 273 14.88 24.25 -4.37
C ASN A 273 14.39 25.63 -4.82
N GLY A 274 13.42 26.22 -4.11
CA GLY A 274 12.87 27.54 -4.42
C GLY A 274 11.71 27.52 -5.43
N GLU A 275 11.13 26.35 -5.71
CA GLU A 275 9.99 26.24 -6.61
C GLU A 275 8.77 27.06 -6.14
N GLN A 276 8.04 27.68 -7.08
CA GLN A 276 6.81 28.39 -6.76
C GLN A 276 5.68 27.40 -6.47
N LEU A 277 5.05 27.55 -5.31
CA LEU A 277 3.98 26.67 -4.85
C LEU A 277 2.70 27.46 -4.68
N LYS A 278 1.61 26.92 -5.20
CA LYS A 278 0.27 27.45 -4.94
C LYS A 278 -0.19 26.96 -3.58
N THR A 279 -0.55 27.88 -2.70
CA THR A 279 -1.19 27.55 -1.42
C THR A 279 -2.63 27.11 -1.71
N PRO A 280 -3.09 25.94 -1.21
CA PRO A 280 -4.48 25.54 -1.34
C PRO A 280 -5.39 26.50 -0.54
N ALA A 281 -6.64 26.67 -1.00
CA ALA A 281 -7.64 27.40 -0.24
C ALA A 281 -8.05 26.60 1.01
N LEU A 282 -8.36 27.29 2.11
CA LEU A 282 -8.91 26.67 3.31
C LEU A 282 -10.36 26.21 3.06
N VAL A 283 -10.75 25.12 3.74
CA VAL A 283 -12.12 24.62 3.69
C VAL A 283 -13.05 25.58 4.46
N ASN A 284 -14.24 25.87 3.92
CA ASN A 284 -15.27 26.60 4.66
C ASN A 284 -15.99 25.64 5.62
N ASN A 285 -15.67 25.73 6.91
CA ASN A 285 -16.15 24.81 7.95
C ASN A 285 -17.69 24.67 8.01
N HIS A 286 -18.44 25.78 7.98
CA HIS A 286 -19.91 25.72 8.08
C HIS A 286 -20.53 25.08 6.83
N ALA A 287 -20.11 25.51 5.64
CA ALA A 287 -20.63 24.94 4.40
C ALA A 287 -20.29 23.45 4.28
N PHE A 288 -19.12 23.03 4.78
CA PHE A 288 -18.70 21.64 4.79
C PHE A 288 -19.54 20.78 5.75
N ILE A 289 -19.73 21.22 7.01
CA ILE A 289 -20.59 20.54 7.99
C ILE A 289 -22.02 20.40 7.47
N GLU A 290 -22.58 21.47 6.90
CA GLU A 290 -23.91 21.41 6.26
C GLU A 290 -23.96 20.38 5.13
N SER A 291 -22.92 20.30 4.29
CA SER A 291 -22.88 19.36 3.16
C SER A 291 -22.89 17.90 3.61
N ILE A 292 -22.20 17.58 4.70
CA ILE A 292 -22.16 16.25 5.29
C ILE A 292 -23.51 15.92 5.91
N HIS A 293 -24.06 16.84 6.71
CA HIS A 293 -25.34 16.59 7.34
C HIS A 293 -26.46 16.39 6.32
N ARG A 294 -26.43 17.09 5.17
CA ARG A 294 -27.34 16.84 4.05
C ARG A 294 -27.15 15.46 3.41
N ALA A 295 -25.95 14.89 3.45
CA ALA A 295 -25.65 13.61 2.82
C ALA A 295 -26.35 12.42 3.50
N GLN A 296 -26.57 12.48 4.82
CA GLN A 296 -27.26 11.41 5.56
C GLN A 296 -28.73 11.22 5.12
N TYR A 297 -29.32 12.24 4.50
CA TYR A 297 -30.69 12.23 3.99
C TYR A 297 -30.77 11.84 2.51
N LYS A 298 -29.64 11.58 1.85
CA LYS A 298 -29.64 11.05 0.49
C LYS A 298 -30.04 9.58 0.52
N ASN A 299 -30.83 9.17 -0.47
CA ASN A 299 -31.11 7.75 -0.67
C ASN A 299 -29.81 6.99 -0.95
N PRO A 300 -29.69 5.72 -0.53
CA PRO A 300 -28.59 4.86 -0.93
C PRO A 300 -28.40 4.86 -2.45
N PRO A 301 -27.16 4.73 -2.95
CA PRO A 301 -26.90 4.60 -4.38
C PRO A 301 -27.72 3.45 -4.98
N SER A 302 -28.62 3.75 -5.91
CA SER A 302 -29.53 2.79 -6.55
C SER A 302 -29.31 2.69 -8.06
N ASN A 303 -28.31 3.38 -8.59
CA ASN A 303 -28.00 3.47 -10.01
C ASN A 303 -27.07 2.34 -10.50
N TYR A 304 -26.92 1.25 -9.76
CA TYR A 304 -26.17 0.08 -10.21
C TYR A 304 -27.02 -0.78 -11.15
N ARG A 305 -26.41 -1.28 -12.23
CA ARG A 305 -27.06 -2.22 -13.15
C ARG A 305 -26.05 -3.23 -13.67
N LYS A 306 -26.56 -4.38 -14.12
CA LYS A 306 -25.76 -5.35 -14.85
C LYS A 306 -25.44 -4.80 -16.25
N TYR A 307 -24.19 -4.94 -16.67
CA TYR A 307 -23.82 -4.67 -18.06
C TYR A 307 -24.40 -5.75 -19.00
N ASN A 308 -24.85 -5.32 -20.17
CA ASN A 308 -25.25 -6.25 -21.22
C ASN A 308 -24.02 -6.81 -21.97
N ALA A 309 -24.22 -7.82 -22.83
CA ALA A 309 -23.12 -8.48 -23.52
C ALA A 309 -22.29 -7.54 -24.42
N ALA A 310 -22.93 -6.61 -25.12
CA ALA A 310 -22.25 -5.65 -25.99
C ALA A 310 -21.42 -4.64 -25.19
N GLU A 311 -21.91 -4.22 -24.02
CA GLU A 311 -21.17 -3.37 -23.08
C GLU A 311 -19.95 -4.08 -22.51
N VAL A 312 -20.10 -5.34 -22.11
CA VAL A 312 -18.98 -6.18 -21.65
C VAL A 312 -17.96 -6.35 -22.76
N GLU A 313 -18.40 -6.60 -23.99
CA GLU A 313 -17.51 -6.71 -25.15
C GLU A 313 -16.76 -5.39 -25.41
N ARG A 314 -17.43 -4.24 -25.30
CA ARG A 314 -16.80 -2.92 -25.42
C ARG A 314 -15.76 -2.69 -24.33
N ILE A 315 -16.12 -2.95 -23.08
CA ILE A 315 -15.21 -2.85 -21.92
C ILE A 315 -13.96 -3.71 -22.14
N ASN A 316 -14.10 -4.94 -22.65
CA ASN A 316 -12.98 -5.84 -22.87
C ASN A 316 -12.10 -5.47 -24.09
N LYS A 317 -12.59 -4.62 -25.00
CA LYS A 317 -11.85 -4.17 -26.19
C LYS A 317 -11.14 -2.83 -25.97
N GLU A 318 -11.67 -1.98 -25.10
CA GLU A 318 -11.17 -0.64 -24.85
C GLU A 318 -10.33 -0.58 -23.57
N ASN A 319 -9.12 -0.03 -23.65
CA ASN A 319 -8.29 0.17 -22.45
C ASN A 319 -8.91 1.18 -21.46
N PHE A 320 -9.76 2.09 -21.94
CA PHE A 320 -10.48 3.08 -21.14
C PHE A 320 -11.95 3.14 -21.56
N SER A 321 -12.82 2.41 -20.86
CA SER A 321 -14.25 2.49 -21.08
C SER A 321 -14.90 3.61 -20.27
N ASP A 322 -15.85 4.32 -20.85
CA ASP A 322 -16.76 5.27 -20.17
C ASP A 322 -17.78 4.58 -19.25
N LEU A 323 -17.91 3.26 -19.36
CA LEU A 323 -18.76 2.43 -18.50
C LEU A 323 -18.09 2.08 -17.17
N LEU A 324 -16.77 2.21 -17.06
CA LEU A 324 -16.03 1.91 -15.84
C LEU A 324 -15.61 3.21 -15.14
N PRO A 325 -15.42 3.18 -13.80
CA PRO A 325 -14.77 4.28 -13.10
C PRO A 325 -13.45 4.67 -13.76
N GLN A 326 -13.28 5.95 -14.05
CA GLN A 326 -12.08 6.47 -14.71
C GLN A 326 -11.19 7.20 -13.71
N GLN A 327 -9.89 7.02 -13.85
CA GLN A 327 -8.91 7.83 -13.12
C GLN A 327 -8.99 9.30 -13.56
N GLU A 328 -8.78 10.22 -12.62
CA GLU A 328 -8.61 11.65 -12.90
C GLU A 328 -7.53 11.85 -13.97
N LYS A 329 -7.78 12.73 -14.95
CA LYS A 329 -6.80 13.03 -16.00
C LYS A 329 -5.60 13.78 -15.41
N GLY A 330 -4.45 13.57 -16.03
CA GLY A 330 -3.22 14.29 -15.74
C GLY A 330 -2.21 13.49 -14.91
N THR A 331 -0.98 13.98 -14.87
CA THR A 331 0.10 13.39 -14.09
C THR A 331 0.49 14.23 -12.87
N ARG A 332 1.01 13.56 -11.83
CA ARG A 332 1.64 14.20 -10.67
C ARG A 332 3.14 13.95 -10.70
N ASN A 333 3.90 14.80 -10.02
CA ASN A 333 5.31 14.52 -9.79
C ASN A 333 5.46 13.26 -8.92
N ALA A 334 6.41 12.40 -9.25
CA ALA A 334 6.66 11.14 -8.55
C ALA A 334 8.03 11.16 -7.87
N CYS A 335 8.09 10.74 -6.60
CA CYS A 335 9.34 10.68 -5.84
C CYS A 335 10.32 9.67 -6.47
N ALA A 336 11.62 9.90 -6.26
CA ALA A 336 12.62 8.88 -6.55
C ALA A 336 12.47 7.72 -5.56
N ILE A 337 12.38 6.49 -6.07
CA ILE A 337 12.25 5.28 -5.24
C ILE A 337 13.36 4.29 -5.57
N PRO A 338 13.88 3.50 -4.59
CA PRO A 338 15.12 2.75 -4.76
C PRO A 338 14.90 1.33 -5.30
N TYR A 339 14.08 1.19 -6.34
CA TYR A 339 13.74 -0.11 -6.92
C TYR A 339 14.56 -0.42 -8.17
N GLU A 340 15.19 -1.59 -8.19
CA GLU A 340 15.90 -2.12 -9.35
C GLU A 340 15.38 -3.54 -9.64
N LEU A 341 14.15 -3.63 -10.16
CA LEU A 341 13.39 -4.88 -10.23
C LEU A 341 13.55 -5.57 -11.58
N PHE A 342 13.75 -6.89 -11.53
CA PHE A 342 13.84 -7.74 -12.71
C PHE A 342 13.07 -9.05 -12.48
N ALA A 343 12.40 -9.50 -13.54
CA ALA A 343 11.78 -10.80 -13.60
C ALA A 343 11.93 -11.31 -15.03
N ASP A 344 12.67 -12.40 -15.18
CA ASP A 344 13.04 -12.97 -16.46
C ASP A 344 12.69 -14.46 -16.46
N GLY A 345 12.54 -15.08 -17.62
CA GLY A 345 12.26 -16.51 -17.67
C GLY A 345 12.41 -17.13 -19.04
N MET A 346 12.58 -18.46 -19.05
CA MET A 346 12.71 -19.26 -20.27
C MET A 346 12.27 -20.70 -20.03
N LEU A 347 11.96 -21.41 -21.12
CA LEU A 347 11.80 -22.87 -21.08
C LEU A 347 13.12 -23.55 -20.71
N SER A 348 13.05 -24.60 -19.90
CA SER A 348 14.18 -25.47 -19.63
C SER A 348 14.67 -26.17 -20.90
N LYS A 349 15.93 -26.63 -20.89
CA LYS A 349 16.53 -27.34 -22.05
C LYS A 349 15.74 -28.58 -22.47
N ASP A 350 15.16 -29.29 -21.51
CA ASP A 350 14.32 -30.47 -21.74
C ASP A 350 12.85 -30.12 -22.03
N ARG A 351 12.50 -28.82 -22.03
CA ARG A 351 11.16 -28.28 -22.28
C ARG A 351 10.08 -28.88 -21.36
N LYS A 352 10.45 -29.21 -20.12
CA LYS A 352 9.52 -29.71 -19.09
C LYS A 352 9.10 -28.64 -18.09
N THR A 353 9.93 -27.62 -17.90
CA THR A 353 9.63 -26.51 -16.99
C THR A 353 9.75 -25.16 -17.70
N PHE A 354 9.01 -24.18 -17.18
CA PHE A 354 9.36 -22.78 -17.34
C PHE A 354 10.15 -22.34 -16.11
N ASP A 355 11.38 -21.87 -16.32
CA ASP A 355 12.28 -21.40 -15.28
C ASP A 355 12.14 -19.87 -15.16
N LEU A 356 11.72 -19.39 -13.98
CA LEU A 356 11.57 -17.97 -13.64
C LEU A 356 12.73 -17.53 -12.75
N ILE A 357 13.19 -16.31 -12.96
CA ILE A 357 14.24 -15.65 -12.19
C ILE A 357 13.67 -14.31 -11.70
N LEU A 358 13.68 -14.09 -10.39
CA LEU A 358 13.29 -12.84 -9.76
C LEU A 358 14.51 -12.21 -9.11
N HIS A 359 14.81 -10.95 -9.43
CA HIS A 359 16.01 -10.27 -8.94
C HIS A 359 15.71 -8.83 -8.54
N CYS A 360 16.23 -8.43 -7.37
CA CYS A 360 16.33 -7.04 -6.95
C CYS A 360 17.80 -6.63 -7.04
N GLY A 361 18.13 -5.73 -7.96
CA GLY A 361 19.49 -5.26 -8.18
C GLY A 361 19.99 -4.27 -7.11
N THR A 362 21.29 -4.00 -7.15
CA THR A 362 21.93 -2.96 -6.32
C THR A 362 22.86 -2.04 -7.11
N ALA A 363 22.87 -2.13 -8.44
CA ALA A 363 23.84 -1.44 -9.27
C ALA A 363 23.63 0.08 -9.22
N LEU A 364 22.38 0.54 -9.37
CA LEU A 364 22.05 1.97 -9.37
C LEU A 364 22.00 2.61 -7.97
N PHE A 365 21.61 1.86 -6.93
CA PHE A 365 21.33 2.43 -5.60
C PHE A 365 22.25 1.95 -4.47
N GLY A 366 23.10 0.95 -4.72
CA GLY A 366 24.01 0.39 -3.74
C GLY A 366 23.30 0.00 -2.43
N LYS A 367 23.76 0.55 -1.31
CA LYS A 367 23.16 0.30 0.03
C LYS A 367 21.76 0.88 0.21
N LYS A 368 21.29 1.77 -0.68
CA LYS A 368 19.95 2.34 -0.62
C LYS A 368 18.91 1.49 -1.35
N SER A 369 19.35 0.49 -2.12
CA SER A 369 18.48 -0.39 -2.89
C SER A 369 17.47 -1.08 -1.98
N SER A 370 16.23 -1.18 -2.46
CA SER A 370 15.17 -1.89 -1.75
C SER A 370 15.02 -3.32 -2.25
N GLY A 371 14.67 -4.22 -1.35
CA GLY A 371 14.04 -5.47 -1.73
C GLY A 371 12.64 -5.22 -2.29
N SER A 372 11.98 -6.28 -2.76
CA SER A 372 10.64 -6.17 -3.33
C SER A 372 9.84 -7.44 -3.09
N PRO A 373 8.52 -7.29 -2.88
CA PRO A 373 7.62 -8.40 -3.05
C PRO A 373 7.42 -8.65 -4.56
N PHE A 374 7.16 -9.90 -4.93
CA PHE A 374 6.61 -10.27 -6.23
C PHE A 374 5.42 -11.20 -6.03
N GLN A 375 4.37 -11.00 -6.83
CA GLN A 375 3.21 -11.87 -6.88
C GLN A 375 3.11 -12.48 -8.27
N VAL A 376 3.11 -13.80 -8.36
CA VAL A 376 3.10 -14.52 -9.63
C VAL A 376 1.79 -15.27 -9.78
N TYR A 377 1.00 -14.88 -10.79
CA TYR A 377 -0.22 -15.57 -11.18
C TYR A 377 0.09 -16.56 -12.30
N SER A 378 -0.55 -17.72 -12.23
CA SER A 378 -0.46 -18.74 -13.27
C SER A 378 -1.79 -19.46 -13.40
N LYS A 379 -2.26 -19.64 -14.64
CA LYS A 379 -3.51 -20.37 -14.92
C LYS A 379 -3.20 -21.82 -15.26
N HIS A 380 -3.42 -22.71 -14.29
CA HIS A 380 -3.26 -24.15 -14.44
C HIS A 380 -4.57 -24.81 -14.89
N ARG A 381 -4.53 -26.12 -15.14
CA ARG A 381 -5.71 -26.93 -15.51
C ARG A 381 -6.80 -26.95 -14.44
N ASP A 382 -6.42 -26.83 -13.18
CA ASP A 382 -7.29 -26.90 -12.01
C ASP A 382 -7.69 -25.53 -11.45
N GLY A 383 -7.18 -24.43 -12.01
CA GLY A 383 -7.56 -23.07 -11.61
C GLY A 383 -6.41 -22.08 -11.68
N VAL A 384 -6.62 -20.91 -11.06
CA VAL A 384 -5.60 -19.88 -10.92
C VAL A 384 -4.79 -20.15 -9.65
N HIS A 385 -3.48 -20.20 -9.80
CA HIS A 385 -2.52 -20.34 -8.71
C HIS A 385 -1.73 -19.05 -8.55
N VAL A 386 -1.46 -18.70 -7.29
CA VAL A 386 -0.71 -17.51 -6.93
C VAL A 386 0.47 -17.91 -6.07
N ARG A 387 1.66 -17.45 -6.45
CA ARG A 387 2.88 -17.58 -5.65
C ARG A 387 3.37 -16.22 -5.20
N HIS A 388 3.84 -16.14 -3.96
CA HIS A 388 4.32 -14.92 -3.34
C HIS A 388 5.80 -15.02 -3.00
N TYR A 389 6.54 -13.97 -3.30
CA TYR A 389 7.98 -13.91 -3.05
C TYR A 389 8.34 -12.61 -2.36
N ALA A 390 9.39 -12.66 -1.54
CA ALA A 390 10.08 -11.49 -1.04
C ALA A 390 11.56 -11.63 -1.37
N VAL A 391 12.07 -10.75 -2.22
CA VAL A 391 13.46 -10.79 -2.71
C VAL A 391 14.23 -9.64 -2.06
N SER A 392 15.26 -9.97 -1.30
CA SER A 392 16.17 -8.98 -0.71
C SER A 392 16.92 -8.21 -1.79
N ALA A 393 17.27 -6.96 -1.51
CA ALA A 393 18.16 -6.18 -2.37
C ALA A 393 19.48 -6.93 -2.59
N GLY A 394 19.86 -7.12 -3.85
CA GLY A 394 21.06 -7.84 -4.27
C GLY A 394 20.89 -9.35 -4.43
N ASP A 395 19.74 -9.92 -4.06
CA ASP A 395 19.49 -11.35 -4.15
C ASP A 395 18.73 -11.75 -5.42
N THR A 396 18.77 -13.04 -5.76
CA THR A 396 18.06 -13.64 -6.89
C THR A 396 17.37 -14.93 -6.48
N LEU A 397 16.04 -14.97 -6.59
CA LEU A 397 15.26 -16.20 -6.45
C LEU A 397 15.04 -16.86 -7.81
N ARG A 398 15.04 -18.20 -7.82
CA ARG A 398 14.77 -19.02 -9.01
C ARG A 398 13.71 -20.04 -8.69
N ASP A 399 12.65 -20.06 -9.49
CA ASP A 399 11.56 -21.00 -9.32
C ASP A 399 11.18 -21.62 -10.68
N LYS A 400 10.46 -22.74 -10.63
CA LYS A 400 10.09 -23.54 -11.78
C LYS A 400 8.60 -23.85 -11.77
N TRP A 401 8.00 -23.75 -12.94
CA TRP A 401 6.65 -24.21 -13.20
C TRP A 401 6.71 -25.44 -14.09
N GLN A 402 6.02 -26.51 -13.69
CA GLN A 402 5.94 -27.70 -14.53
C GLN A 402 4.99 -27.41 -15.68
N LEU A 403 5.42 -27.66 -16.92
CA LEU A 403 4.53 -27.48 -18.07
C LEU A 403 3.32 -28.42 -17.99
N SER A 404 3.46 -29.56 -17.32
CA SER A 404 2.34 -30.48 -17.07
C SER A 404 1.22 -29.86 -16.24
N ASP A 405 1.44 -28.76 -15.52
CA ASP A 405 0.39 -28.14 -14.70
C ASP A 405 -0.56 -27.30 -15.56
N PHE A 406 -0.10 -26.85 -16.74
CA PHE A 406 -0.88 -26.04 -17.68
C PHE A 406 -1.66 -26.88 -18.68
N ASP A 407 -2.76 -26.34 -19.19
CA ASP A 407 -3.56 -26.99 -20.22
C ASP A 407 -2.76 -27.11 -21.52
N ALA A 408 -2.67 -28.32 -22.06
CA ALA A 408 -1.81 -28.68 -23.20
C ALA A 408 -0.33 -28.21 -23.09
N GLY A 409 0.16 -27.92 -21.88
CA GLY A 409 1.50 -27.35 -21.67
C GLY A 409 1.63 -25.86 -22.02
N GLN A 410 0.52 -25.17 -22.30
CA GLN A 410 0.50 -23.75 -22.62
C GLN A 410 0.71 -22.91 -21.35
N TYR A 411 1.96 -22.60 -21.06
CA TYR A 411 2.30 -21.80 -19.88
C TYR A 411 1.80 -20.37 -20.05
N HIS A 412 1.17 -19.83 -19.02
CA HIS A 412 0.82 -18.42 -18.92
C HIS A 412 1.12 -17.97 -17.48
N ILE A 413 2.15 -17.14 -17.34
CA ILE A 413 2.73 -16.72 -16.06
C ILE A 413 2.83 -15.20 -16.07
N GLU A 414 2.22 -14.57 -15.08
CA GLU A 414 2.18 -13.12 -14.90
C GLU A 414 2.85 -12.75 -13.59
N VAL A 415 3.84 -11.86 -13.63
CA VAL A 415 4.60 -11.41 -12.47
C VAL A 415 4.26 -9.96 -12.19
N PHE A 416 3.75 -9.67 -11.00
CA PHE A 416 3.46 -8.33 -10.52
C PHE A 416 4.44 -7.92 -9.44
N GLY A 417 4.85 -6.65 -9.49
CA GLY A 417 5.64 -5.99 -8.46
C GLY A 417 5.15 -4.56 -8.22
N PRO A 418 5.81 -3.82 -7.34
CA PRO A 418 5.49 -2.42 -7.03
C PRO A 418 5.60 -1.49 -8.23
N ASN A 419 4.99 -0.31 -8.12
CA ASN A 419 5.15 0.80 -9.07
C ASN A 419 4.93 0.41 -10.55
N GLY A 420 3.87 -0.37 -10.81
CA GLY A 420 3.50 -0.80 -12.15
C GLY A 420 4.42 -1.86 -12.78
N PHE A 421 5.37 -2.41 -12.01
CA PHE A 421 6.22 -3.50 -12.50
C PHE A 421 5.37 -4.72 -12.87
N TYR A 422 5.47 -5.14 -14.12
CA TYR A 422 4.73 -6.28 -14.66
C TYR A 422 5.56 -7.06 -15.69
N ARG A 423 5.45 -8.39 -15.66
CA ARG A 423 5.93 -9.28 -16.72
C ARG A 423 4.86 -10.29 -17.09
N GLU A 424 4.79 -10.62 -18.37
CA GLU A 424 3.93 -11.69 -18.89
C GLU A 424 4.80 -12.66 -19.69
N PHE A 425 4.65 -13.95 -19.42
CA PHE A 425 5.25 -15.02 -20.19
C PHE A 425 4.17 -15.99 -20.63
N HIS A 426 3.90 -16.03 -21.93
CA HIS A 426 2.92 -16.92 -22.53
C HIS A 426 3.56 -17.66 -23.70
N GLY A 427 3.29 -18.96 -23.80
CA GLY A 427 3.76 -19.77 -24.93
C GLY A 427 3.46 -21.26 -24.77
N LEU A 428 4.03 -22.04 -25.67
CA LEU A 428 3.86 -23.48 -25.82
C LEU A 428 5.19 -24.22 -25.63
N PRO A 429 5.16 -25.53 -25.30
CA PRO A 429 6.38 -26.30 -25.08
C PRO A 429 7.31 -26.38 -26.30
N ASN A 430 6.80 -26.19 -27.52
CA ASN A 430 7.56 -26.23 -28.78
C ASN A 430 7.98 -24.85 -29.30
N ASP A 431 7.73 -23.78 -28.54
CA ASP A 431 8.10 -22.43 -28.94
C ASP A 431 9.61 -22.21 -29.05
N PRO A 432 10.06 -21.19 -29.81
CA PRO A 432 11.47 -20.89 -29.93
C PRO A 432 12.10 -20.60 -28.56
N SER A 433 13.33 -21.08 -28.37
CA SER A 433 14.12 -20.74 -27.19
C SER A 433 14.66 -19.31 -27.35
N LEU A 434 14.06 -18.37 -26.63
CA LEU A 434 14.49 -16.98 -26.57
C LEU A 434 14.56 -16.57 -25.11
N PHE A 435 15.74 -16.17 -24.65
CA PHE A 435 15.91 -15.55 -23.35
C PHE A 435 16.00 -14.03 -23.53
N VAL A 436 15.17 -13.31 -22.80
CA VAL A 436 15.16 -11.85 -22.81
C VAL A 436 15.37 -11.38 -21.39
N THR A 437 16.35 -10.53 -21.20
CA THR A 437 16.60 -9.86 -19.92
C THR A 437 16.53 -8.35 -20.12
N SER A 438 16.34 -7.62 -19.02
CA SER A 438 16.34 -6.16 -19.01
C SER A 438 17.49 -5.62 -18.16
N ARG A 439 18.04 -4.48 -18.55
CA ARG A 439 19.03 -3.71 -17.78
C ARG A 439 18.61 -2.24 -17.72
N TYR A 440 18.91 -1.60 -16.59
CA TYR A 440 18.61 -0.19 -16.33
C TYR A 440 19.91 0.63 -16.34
N PRO A 441 20.27 1.27 -17.45
CA PRO A 441 21.35 2.26 -17.47
C PRO A 441 21.00 3.49 -16.61
N GLU A 442 22.03 4.21 -16.15
CA GLU A 442 21.88 5.47 -15.41
C GLU A 442 21.10 6.55 -16.18
N SER A 443 21.01 6.44 -17.51
CA SER A 443 20.23 7.35 -18.35
C SER A 443 18.73 7.35 -18.04
N GLY A 444 18.22 6.31 -17.38
CA GLY A 444 16.77 6.10 -17.18
C GLY A 444 16.06 5.46 -18.38
N ASP A 445 16.81 4.97 -19.36
CA ASP A 445 16.30 4.12 -20.44
C ASP A 445 16.23 2.65 -20.00
N ILE A 446 15.74 1.79 -20.90
CA ILE A 446 15.81 0.34 -20.72
C ILE A 446 16.58 -0.30 -21.87
N ILE A 447 17.46 -1.25 -21.55
CA ILE A 447 18.13 -2.10 -22.52
C ILE A 447 17.54 -3.49 -22.41
N LEU A 448 16.92 -3.97 -23.50
CA LEU A 448 16.50 -5.36 -23.62
C LEU A 448 17.61 -6.16 -24.30
N GLN A 449 18.09 -7.21 -23.63
CA GLN A 449 19.08 -8.12 -24.18
C GLN A 449 18.41 -9.41 -24.62
N PHE A 450 18.65 -9.80 -25.86
CA PHE A 450 18.07 -10.98 -26.49
C PHE A 450 19.15 -12.03 -26.69
N GLU A 451 18.96 -13.21 -26.11
CA GLU A 451 19.81 -14.38 -26.34
C GLU A 451 19.01 -15.48 -27.05
N ASN A 452 19.54 -15.97 -28.17
CA ASN A 452 18.96 -17.09 -28.91
C ASN A 452 19.78 -18.37 -28.70
N PRO A 453 19.47 -19.18 -27.67
CA PRO A 453 20.11 -20.48 -27.46
C PRO A 453 19.61 -21.57 -28.43
N GLY A 454 18.69 -21.25 -29.34
CA GLY A 454 18.19 -22.17 -30.35
C GLY A 454 19.18 -22.41 -31.49
N THR A 455 18.70 -23.12 -32.53
CA THR A 455 19.49 -23.52 -33.70
C THR A 455 19.13 -22.76 -34.98
N ALA A 456 18.06 -21.95 -34.96
CA ALA A 456 17.61 -21.15 -36.09
C ALA A 456 17.53 -19.66 -35.72
N ALA A 457 17.76 -18.78 -36.70
CA ALA A 457 17.62 -17.35 -36.49
C ALA A 457 16.17 -16.98 -36.13
N LEU A 458 16.01 -16.05 -35.19
CA LEU A 458 14.71 -15.58 -34.74
C LEU A 458 14.49 -14.15 -35.21
N SER A 459 13.37 -13.93 -35.90
CA SER A 459 12.85 -12.59 -36.17
C SER A 459 12.11 -12.12 -34.94
N ILE A 460 12.50 -10.99 -34.34
CA ILE A 460 11.89 -10.46 -33.13
C ILE A 460 11.20 -9.16 -33.46
N THR A 461 9.98 -8.97 -32.94
CA THR A 461 9.25 -7.70 -32.99
C THR A 461 9.03 -7.21 -31.56
N ILE A 462 9.34 -5.94 -31.33
CA ILE A 462 9.13 -5.22 -30.06
C ILE A 462 8.08 -4.15 -30.31
N ARG A 463 6.90 -4.29 -29.71
CA ARG A 463 5.77 -3.37 -29.85
C ARG A 463 5.53 -2.64 -28.53
N ASP A 464 5.42 -1.33 -28.58
CA ASP A 464 4.95 -0.51 -27.46
C ASP A 464 3.42 -0.59 -27.35
N ASN A 465 2.93 -0.80 -26.14
CA ASN A 465 1.51 -0.92 -25.82
C ASN A 465 0.86 0.40 -25.39
N ALA A 466 1.63 1.39 -24.93
CA ALA A 466 1.10 2.51 -24.15
C ALA A 466 1.67 3.88 -24.53
N TYR A 467 2.96 3.98 -24.86
CA TYR A 467 3.68 5.26 -24.96
C TYR A 467 3.98 5.68 -26.41
N LYS A 468 3.36 4.99 -27.37
CA LYS A 468 3.36 5.31 -28.82
C LYS A 468 4.75 5.46 -29.43
N THR A 469 5.73 4.74 -28.89
CA THR A 469 7.05 4.60 -29.52
C THR A 469 6.96 3.67 -30.74
N ARG A 470 7.95 3.77 -31.65
CA ARG A 470 7.97 3.01 -32.90
C ARG A 470 8.24 1.53 -32.64
N THR A 471 7.45 0.65 -33.25
CA THR A 471 7.74 -0.80 -33.32
C THR A 471 9.14 -1.05 -33.90
N ARG A 472 9.92 -1.89 -33.24
CA ARG A 472 11.25 -2.31 -33.70
C ARG A 472 11.24 -3.78 -34.09
N SER A 473 12.04 -4.12 -35.10
CA SER A 473 12.25 -5.50 -35.52
C SER A 473 13.74 -5.77 -35.66
N LEU A 474 14.18 -6.97 -35.23
CA LEU A 474 15.57 -7.41 -35.32
C LEU A 474 15.66 -8.91 -35.63
N GLN A 475 16.83 -9.35 -36.07
CA GLN A 475 17.15 -10.78 -36.24
C GLN A 475 18.20 -11.18 -35.21
N VAL A 476 17.92 -12.21 -34.42
CA VAL A 476 18.86 -12.75 -33.43
C VAL A 476 19.37 -14.10 -33.93
N LYS A 477 20.67 -14.16 -34.28
CA LYS A 477 21.31 -15.39 -34.79
C LYS A 477 21.47 -16.44 -33.68
N PRO A 478 21.47 -17.75 -34.01
CA PRO A 478 21.75 -18.83 -33.06
C PRO A 478 23.07 -18.63 -32.31
N GLY A 479 23.06 -18.69 -30.99
CA GLY A 479 24.24 -18.52 -30.14
C GLY A 479 24.75 -17.09 -29.99
N TYR A 480 24.08 -16.09 -30.59
CA TYR A 480 24.43 -14.68 -30.47
C TYR A 480 23.51 -13.95 -29.49
N ARG A 481 23.99 -12.78 -29.07
CA ARG A 481 23.27 -11.81 -28.24
C ARG A 481 23.10 -10.51 -28.98
N GLU A 482 21.93 -9.90 -28.86
CA GLU A 482 21.63 -8.58 -29.41
C GLU A 482 21.06 -7.69 -28.30
N ASP A 483 21.54 -6.46 -28.21
CA ASP A 483 21.05 -5.46 -27.25
C ASP A 483 20.21 -4.41 -27.98
N VAL A 484 19.03 -4.10 -27.44
CA VAL A 484 18.17 -3.03 -27.95
C VAL A 484 17.93 -2.03 -26.83
N GLN A 485 18.51 -0.84 -26.96
CA GLN A 485 18.19 0.30 -26.11
C GLN A 485 16.90 0.97 -26.58
N LEU A 486 15.99 1.19 -25.64
CA LEU A 486 14.70 1.86 -25.84
C LEU A 486 14.67 3.12 -24.98
N GLU A 487 14.53 4.27 -25.64
CA GLU A 487 14.52 5.58 -24.98
C GLU A 487 13.20 5.81 -24.25
N LEU A 488 13.27 6.19 -22.97
CA LEU A 488 12.09 6.35 -22.10
C LEU A 488 11.90 7.79 -21.59
N THR A 489 12.70 8.75 -22.08
CA THR A 489 12.65 10.13 -21.59
C THR A 489 11.27 10.77 -21.75
N LYS A 490 10.58 10.51 -22.87
CA LYS A 490 9.24 11.08 -23.15
C LYS A 490 8.14 10.51 -22.26
N SER A 491 8.36 9.32 -21.71
CA SER A 491 7.45 8.65 -20.80
C SER A 491 7.93 8.71 -19.35
N TYR A 492 8.91 9.56 -19.03
CA TYR A 492 9.45 9.70 -17.66
C TYR A 492 9.96 8.37 -17.04
N GLY A 493 10.53 7.50 -17.88
CA GLY A 493 11.04 6.19 -17.50
C GLY A 493 10.00 5.07 -17.55
N TRP A 494 8.72 5.36 -17.86
CA TRP A 494 7.68 4.35 -18.00
C TRP A 494 7.79 3.59 -19.32
N TYR A 495 7.51 2.29 -19.29
CA TYR A 495 7.57 1.41 -20.45
C TYR A 495 6.51 0.31 -20.40
N ASP A 496 6.09 -0.15 -21.57
CA ASP A 496 5.23 -1.33 -21.75
C ASP A 496 5.46 -1.91 -23.15
N PHE A 497 6.27 -2.96 -23.23
CA PHE A 497 6.68 -3.59 -24.48
C PHE A 497 6.23 -5.04 -24.55
N THR A 498 5.61 -5.41 -25.67
CA THR A 498 5.33 -6.80 -26.04
C THR A 498 6.36 -7.27 -27.07
N ILE A 499 6.96 -8.42 -26.81
CA ILE A 499 7.96 -9.08 -27.65
C ILE A 499 7.36 -10.35 -28.25
N THR A 500 7.41 -10.46 -29.57
CA THR A 500 6.94 -11.63 -30.33
C THR A 500 7.99 -12.10 -31.33
N THR A 501 7.88 -13.35 -31.81
CA THR A 501 8.79 -13.91 -32.83
C THR A 501 8.15 -14.05 -34.22
N LYS A 502 6.81 -14.06 -34.28
CA LYS A 502 5.98 -14.04 -35.49
C LYS A 502 4.61 -13.48 -35.12
N ASP A 503 3.91 -12.87 -36.07
CA ASP A 503 2.57 -12.29 -35.82
C ASP A 503 1.49 -13.36 -35.48
N SER A 504 1.74 -14.63 -35.77
CA SER A 504 0.76 -15.72 -35.69
C SER A 504 1.02 -16.77 -34.58
N ASN A 505 2.00 -16.57 -33.68
CA ASN A 505 2.30 -17.52 -32.59
C ASN A 505 1.91 -16.91 -31.22
N PRO A 506 1.24 -17.65 -30.30
CA PRO A 506 1.01 -17.22 -28.92
C PRO A 506 2.26 -16.90 -28.07
N PHE A 507 3.48 -17.11 -28.58
CA PHE A 507 4.70 -16.74 -27.86
C PHE A 507 4.79 -15.23 -27.58
N ILE A 508 4.55 -14.86 -26.33
CA ILE A 508 4.56 -13.48 -25.84
C ILE A 508 5.52 -13.39 -24.65
N LYS A 509 6.36 -12.35 -24.69
CA LYS A 509 7.01 -11.81 -23.48
C LYS A 509 6.65 -10.34 -23.35
N ARG A 510 5.97 -9.95 -22.28
CA ARG A 510 5.64 -8.54 -22.00
C ARG A 510 6.49 -8.01 -20.86
N PHE A 511 6.99 -6.79 -21.04
CA PHE A 511 7.78 -6.07 -20.06
C PHE A 511 7.14 -4.70 -19.83
N ALA A 512 6.57 -4.47 -18.66
CA ALA A 512 6.01 -3.17 -18.28
C ALA A 512 6.50 -2.72 -16.90
N GLY A 513 6.53 -1.41 -16.69
CA GLY A 513 6.93 -0.79 -15.43
C GLY A 513 7.60 0.56 -15.64
N ARG A 514 8.42 0.96 -14.68
CA ARG A 514 9.22 2.18 -14.74
C ARG A 514 10.67 1.90 -14.40
N VAL A 515 11.58 2.49 -15.15
CA VAL A 515 13.01 2.50 -14.80
C VAL A 515 13.23 3.56 -13.72
N GLU A 516 13.65 3.14 -12.54
CA GLU A 516 14.10 4.05 -11.50
C GLU A 516 15.60 4.29 -11.62
N ASN A 517 16.01 5.55 -11.68
CA ASN A 517 17.41 5.97 -11.83
C ASN A 517 17.88 6.92 -10.71
N GLY A 518 17.13 6.96 -9.60
CA GLY A 518 17.41 7.84 -8.46
C GLY A 518 16.99 9.28 -8.65
N GLN A 519 16.42 9.63 -9.81
CA GLN A 519 15.84 10.94 -10.04
C GLN A 519 14.32 10.93 -9.86
N PRO A 520 13.73 12.05 -9.40
CA PRO A 520 12.28 12.18 -9.38
C PRO A 520 11.70 12.17 -10.81
N GLY A 521 10.45 11.76 -10.96
CA GLY A 521 9.78 11.68 -12.26
C GLY A 521 8.30 12.06 -12.24
N LYS A 522 7.49 11.33 -12.99
CA LYS A 522 6.03 11.52 -13.07
C LYS A 522 5.30 10.21 -12.80
N THR A 523 4.08 10.30 -12.28
CA THR A 523 3.14 9.18 -12.30
C THR A 523 2.87 8.74 -13.75
N ASP A 524 2.42 7.50 -13.94
CA ASP A 524 2.23 6.92 -15.28
C ASP A 524 1.39 7.84 -16.20
N PRO A 525 1.98 8.37 -17.30
CA PRO A 525 1.26 9.22 -18.23
C PRO A 525 0.19 8.48 -19.04
N TYR A 526 0.31 7.17 -19.22
CA TYR A 526 -0.72 6.36 -19.86
C TYR A 526 -1.97 6.28 -18.98
N MET A 527 -1.82 5.97 -17.69
CA MET A 527 -2.92 6.02 -16.71
C MET A 527 -3.49 7.45 -16.57
N GLY A 528 -2.62 8.47 -16.65
CA GLY A 528 -3.01 9.88 -16.67
C GLY A 528 -3.71 10.35 -17.96
N ARG A 529 -3.74 9.50 -19.00
CA ARG A 529 -4.29 9.81 -20.34
C ARG A 529 -3.60 11.00 -21.01
N GLU A 530 -2.28 11.06 -20.90
CA GLU A 530 -1.38 12.09 -21.46
C GLU A 530 -0.47 11.55 -22.59
N THR A 531 -0.60 10.28 -23.00
CA THR A 531 0.22 9.65 -24.06
C THR A 531 -0.40 9.70 -25.44
#